data_AF-A0AAV8Q2T4-F1
#
_entry.id   AF-A0AAV8Q2T4-F1
#
_cell.length_a   1.000
_cell.length_b   1.000
_cell.length_c   1.000
_cell.angle_alpha   90.00
_cell.angle_beta   90.00
_cell.angle_gamma   90.00
#
_symmetry.space_group_name_H-M   'P 1'
#
loop_
_entity.id
_entity.type
_entity.pdbx_description
1 polymer ?
#
loop_
_entity_poly.entity_id
_entity_poly.type
_entity_poly.pdbx_seq_one_letter_code
_entity_poly.pdbx_strand_id
1 'polypeptide(L)'
;MLRCRLTVPPPRPRPGVSRLNVVRRWSSLLHRQWMLPSPAAPIHSISLSKSSSYSSDLAPALGGPASTVEVSDFDAPSFYLIRDDLLHPLVNGNKARKLDALVPLLRRYSATDLVTCGGCQSAHAAAAAVCCAERGLRAHLLLRGEQPEVPTGYNLVSLMYGSVSYVERSAYARREEMLLKHAESVAGGEGDVLWVDDILKKNSSGLNLEESDSMPMDGRGDPLSECSSETSLRRVVIVNEGACSVVGLLGLIRLVKYLSQAHIFGRDQKIVLVLDSGTGTTAIGLALGIIYLGLPWRITAVMLADSRDQYKEREKCLISNFKSIYGLETVEPNEGIIHWVDRLHPRRFGKVLNGEIDLCRRIAQQTGVLLDPIYTLAAWEHAVLLADAEAENHAKVVMLHTGGTLGLFGLAQSLSPIGELWKLDIAKGWYTSKARLNFHFPDVICSDAQLEM
;
A
#
# COMPACT_ATOMS: atom_id res chain seq x y z
N MET A 1 21.56 24.30 -53.99
CA MET A 1 21.72 24.66 -52.57
C MET A 1 21.61 23.39 -51.73
N LEU A 2 22.74 22.83 -51.30
CA LEU A 2 22.79 21.70 -50.35
C LEU A 2 22.39 22.18 -48.95
N ARG A 3 21.50 21.46 -48.26
CA ARG A 3 21.30 21.60 -46.81
C ARG A 3 21.70 20.31 -46.11
N CYS A 4 22.82 20.36 -45.40
CA CYS A 4 23.25 19.37 -44.42
C CYS A 4 22.18 19.21 -43.33
N ARG A 5 21.70 17.98 -43.11
CA ARG A 5 21.10 17.58 -41.83
C ARG A 5 22.20 16.94 -40.99
N LEU A 6 22.66 17.65 -39.96
CA LEU A 6 23.51 17.08 -38.91
C LEU A 6 22.61 16.20 -38.03
N THR A 7 22.69 14.88 -38.22
CA THR A 7 22.17 13.90 -37.27
C THR A 7 23.16 13.80 -36.11
N VAL A 8 22.78 14.31 -34.95
CA VAL A 8 23.54 14.10 -33.71
C VAL A 8 23.34 12.62 -33.31
N PRO A 9 24.38 11.79 -33.21
CA PRO A 9 24.24 10.42 -32.74
C PRO A 9 23.88 10.43 -31.24
N PRO A 10 23.09 9.45 -30.76
CA PRO A 10 22.75 9.36 -29.35
C PRO A 10 24.04 9.23 -28.50
N PRO A 11 24.08 9.80 -27.29
CA PRO A 11 25.26 9.78 -26.46
C PRO A 11 25.65 8.32 -26.15
N ARG A 12 26.91 7.97 -26.43
CA ARG A 12 27.45 6.66 -26.04
C ARG A 12 27.46 6.56 -24.51
N PRO A 13 27.00 5.45 -23.92
CA PRO A 13 27.07 5.26 -22.49
C PRO A 13 28.54 5.27 -22.04
N ARG A 14 28.85 6.05 -21.00
CA ARG A 14 30.17 6.04 -20.36
C ARG A 14 30.38 4.65 -19.72
N PRO A 15 31.56 4.01 -19.85
CA PRO A 15 31.84 2.78 -19.15
C PRO A 15 32.15 3.10 -17.67
N GLY A 16 31.56 2.39 -16.70
CA GLY A 16 31.95 2.64 -15.31
C GLY A 16 31.32 1.90 -14.14
N VAL A 17 30.15 1.24 -14.25
CA VAL A 17 29.67 0.27 -13.24
C VAL A 17 29.03 -0.88 -14.01
N SER A 18 29.52 -2.11 -13.84
CA SER A 18 28.95 -3.24 -14.58
C SER A 18 27.47 -3.42 -14.18
N ARG A 19 26.57 -3.50 -15.16
CA ARG A 19 25.12 -3.75 -14.95
C ARG A 19 24.89 -4.99 -14.06
N LEU A 20 25.83 -5.95 -14.12
CA LEU A 20 25.90 -7.15 -13.28
C LEU A 20 26.09 -6.84 -11.78
N ASN A 21 26.95 -5.87 -11.43
CA ASN A 21 27.19 -5.48 -10.02
C ASN A 21 25.96 -4.82 -9.39
N VAL A 22 25.22 -4.01 -10.16
CA VAL A 22 23.95 -3.40 -9.72
C VAL A 22 22.88 -4.48 -9.49
N VAL A 23 22.72 -5.42 -10.43
CA VAL A 23 21.75 -6.52 -10.32
C VAL A 23 22.05 -7.45 -9.13
N ARG A 24 23.34 -7.74 -8.87
CA ARG A 24 23.77 -8.58 -7.74
C ARG A 24 23.54 -7.89 -6.39
N ARG A 25 23.92 -6.61 -6.24
CA ARG A 25 23.67 -5.82 -5.01
C ARG A 25 22.18 -5.59 -4.74
N TRP A 26 21.40 -5.39 -5.80
CA TRP A 26 19.95 -5.27 -5.70
C TRP A 26 19.29 -6.55 -5.19
N SER A 27 19.67 -7.70 -5.76
CA SER A 27 19.08 -8.98 -5.38
C SER A 27 19.33 -9.30 -3.91
N SER A 28 20.51 -8.96 -3.36
CA SER A 28 20.81 -9.12 -1.93
C SER A 28 19.93 -8.26 -1.01
N LEU A 29 19.40 -7.12 -1.47
CA LEU A 29 18.48 -6.32 -0.64
C LEU A 29 17.21 -7.08 -0.24
N LEU A 30 16.80 -8.03 -1.08
CA LEU A 30 15.62 -8.85 -0.87
C LEU A 30 15.89 -10.16 -0.12
N HIS A 31 17.15 -10.50 0.10
CA HIS A 31 17.56 -11.61 0.97
C HIS A 31 17.59 -11.11 2.42
N ARG A 32 16.41 -11.14 3.05
CA ARG A 32 16.20 -10.70 4.43
C ARG A 32 14.98 -11.39 5.02
N GLN A 33 14.83 -11.27 6.33
CA GLN A 33 13.59 -11.62 7.00
C GLN A 33 12.47 -10.67 6.58
N TRP A 34 11.30 -11.24 6.35
CA TRP A 34 10.07 -10.53 5.98
C TRP A 34 9.00 -10.78 7.02
N MET A 35 8.09 -9.81 7.19
CA MET A 35 6.92 -9.98 8.05
C MET A 35 5.84 -10.80 7.35
N LEU A 36 5.59 -10.54 6.07
CA LEU A 36 4.64 -11.31 5.27
C LEU A 36 5.33 -12.59 4.75
N PRO A 37 4.70 -13.76 4.94
CA PRO A 37 5.28 -15.03 4.51
C PRO A 37 5.50 -15.06 2.98
N SER A 38 4.58 -14.45 2.22
CA SER A 38 4.64 -14.37 0.77
C SER A 38 4.39 -12.94 0.27
N PRO A 39 5.04 -12.49 -0.82
CA PRO A 39 4.68 -11.25 -1.50
C PRO A 39 3.38 -11.38 -2.32
N ALA A 40 2.80 -12.57 -2.44
CA ALA A 40 1.58 -12.80 -3.19
C ALA A 40 0.39 -12.00 -2.64
N ALA A 41 -0.55 -11.72 -3.52
CA ALA A 41 -1.91 -11.27 -3.21
C ALA A 41 -2.84 -11.85 -4.30
N PRO A 42 -4.12 -12.12 -3.98
CA PRO A 42 -5.09 -12.47 -5.01
C PRO A 42 -5.15 -11.40 -6.10
N ILE A 43 -5.24 -11.83 -7.36
CA ILE A 43 -5.40 -10.94 -8.51
C ILE A 43 -6.73 -11.28 -9.17
N HIS A 44 -7.63 -10.30 -9.29
CA HIS A 44 -8.89 -10.47 -9.99
C HIS A 44 -8.86 -9.73 -11.32
N SER A 45 -9.58 -10.25 -12.32
CA SER A 45 -9.90 -9.50 -13.53
C SER A 45 -11.25 -8.81 -13.35
N ILE A 46 -11.33 -7.53 -13.69
CA ILE A 46 -12.56 -6.75 -13.70
C ILE A 46 -12.90 -6.44 -15.16
N SER A 47 -14.01 -7.00 -15.64
CA SER A 47 -14.56 -6.71 -16.97
C SER A 47 -15.59 -5.59 -16.88
N LEU A 48 -15.47 -4.59 -17.74
CA LEU A 48 -16.38 -3.46 -17.81
C LEU A 48 -17.48 -3.77 -18.83
N SER A 49 -18.72 -3.94 -18.36
CA SER A 49 -19.87 -4.10 -19.26
C SER A 49 -20.17 -2.78 -19.97
N LYS A 50 -20.14 -2.75 -21.31
CA LYS A 50 -20.70 -1.66 -22.10
C LYS A 50 -22.23 -1.78 -22.14
N SER A 51 -22.94 -1.44 -21.06
CA SER A 51 -24.40 -1.28 -21.14
C SER A 51 -24.79 0.19 -21.24
N SER A 52 -25.06 0.58 -22.49
CA SER A 52 -26.10 1.49 -22.99
C SER A 52 -27.00 2.22 -21.97
N SER A 53 -27.12 3.54 -22.16
CA SER A 53 -28.29 4.38 -21.87
C SER A 53 -29.15 4.00 -20.65
N TYR A 54 -28.99 4.75 -19.57
CA TYR A 54 -29.85 4.72 -18.39
C TYR A 54 -31.30 5.07 -18.76
N SER A 55 -32.18 4.06 -18.84
CA SER A 55 -33.62 4.26 -18.64
C SER A 55 -33.94 3.97 -17.18
N SER A 56 -34.54 4.95 -16.52
CA SER A 56 -35.07 4.83 -15.16
C SER A 56 -36.39 4.05 -15.19
N ASP A 57 -36.35 2.73 -15.19
CA ASP A 57 -37.56 1.94 -14.91
C ASP A 57 -37.26 0.79 -13.93
N LEU A 58 -37.80 0.95 -12.72
CA LEU A 58 -37.90 -0.05 -11.68
C LEU A 58 -39.04 -1.02 -12.02
N ALA A 59 -38.75 -2.13 -12.69
CA ALA A 59 -39.60 -3.33 -12.63
C ALA A 59 -38.83 -4.60 -13.06
N PRO A 60 -38.88 -5.71 -12.29
CA PRO A 60 -38.35 -6.99 -12.74
C PRO A 60 -39.36 -7.67 -13.66
N ALA A 61 -39.04 -7.80 -14.95
CA ALA A 61 -39.84 -8.61 -15.87
C ALA A 61 -39.40 -10.08 -15.81
N LEU A 62 -40.30 -10.92 -15.31
CA LEU A 62 -40.23 -12.38 -15.33
C LEU A 62 -40.47 -12.93 -16.75
N GLY A 63 -39.56 -13.79 -17.23
CA GLY A 63 -39.86 -14.94 -18.10
C GLY A 63 -40.22 -14.70 -19.57
N GLY A 64 -39.30 -15.07 -20.47
CA GLY A 64 -39.58 -15.35 -21.89
C GLY A 64 -38.35 -15.97 -22.58
N PRO A 65 -38.50 -17.04 -23.40
CA PRO A 65 -37.34 -17.78 -23.92
C PRO A 65 -36.88 -17.27 -25.29
N ALA A 66 -35.65 -17.68 -25.63
CA ALA A 66 -35.06 -17.87 -26.96
C ALA A 66 -33.90 -16.94 -27.37
N SER A 67 -32.92 -17.62 -27.96
CA SER A 67 -31.80 -17.14 -28.79
C SER A 67 -30.56 -16.59 -28.07
N THR A 68 -29.77 -17.49 -27.46
CA THR A 68 -28.34 -17.27 -27.28
C THR A 68 -27.66 -17.37 -28.64
N VAL A 69 -27.57 -16.23 -29.32
CA VAL A 69 -26.51 -15.98 -30.29
C VAL A 69 -25.21 -15.89 -29.49
N GLU A 70 -24.39 -16.94 -29.53
CA GLU A 70 -23.02 -16.89 -29.04
C GLU A 70 -22.21 -15.98 -29.97
N VAL A 71 -22.08 -14.72 -29.58
CA VAL A 71 -20.99 -13.85 -30.04
C VAL A 71 -20.08 -13.65 -28.84
N SER A 72 -18.87 -14.15 -28.96
CA SER A 72 -17.79 -14.03 -27.99
C SER A 72 -17.42 -12.55 -27.79
N ASP A 73 -17.90 -11.94 -26.70
CA ASP A 73 -17.53 -10.58 -26.27
C ASP A 73 -16.08 -10.57 -25.74
N PHE A 74 -15.10 -10.53 -26.65
CA PHE A 74 -13.67 -10.34 -26.32
C PHE A 74 -13.24 -8.86 -26.25
N ASP A 75 -14.14 -7.90 -26.51
CA ASP A 75 -13.82 -6.46 -26.67
C ASP A 75 -14.35 -5.55 -25.53
N ALA A 76 -14.73 -6.14 -24.39
CA ALA A 76 -15.04 -5.37 -23.20
C ALA A 76 -13.73 -4.92 -22.52
N PRO A 77 -13.54 -3.60 -22.31
CA PRO A 77 -12.38 -3.10 -21.58
C PRO A 77 -12.28 -3.76 -20.20
N SER A 78 -11.07 -4.11 -19.78
CA SER A 78 -10.84 -4.79 -18.51
C SER A 78 -9.54 -4.35 -17.87
N PHE A 79 -9.47 -4.50 -16.55
CA PHE A 79 -8.24 -4.28 -15.79
C PHE A 79 -8.08 -5.36 -14.71
N TYR A 80 -6.85 -5.56 -14.27
CA TYR A 80 -6.53 -6.47 -13.17
C TYR A 80 -6.52 -5.72 -11.85
N LEU A 81 -6.93 -6.35 -10.77
CA LEU A 81 -6.96 -5.79 -9.43
C LEU A 81 -6.14 -6.67 -8.49
N ILE A 82 -5.03 -6.13 -7.98
CA ILE A 82 -4.23 -6.77 -6.94
C ILE A 82 -4.88 -6.49 -5.58
N ARG A 83 -5.38 -7.53 -4.91
CA ARG A 83 -6.15 -7.46 -3.67
C ARG A 83 -5.26 -7.37 -2.43
N ASP A 84 -4.45 -6.32 -2.36
CA ASP A 84 -3.63 -6.04 -1.19
C ASP A 84 -4.48 -5.78 0.07
N ASP A 85 -5.76 -5.41 -0.09
CA ASP A 85 -6.74 -5.33 1.00
C ASP A 85 -7.01 -6.67 1.70
N LEU A 86 -6.69 -7.79 1.06
CA LEU A 86 -6.89 -9.14 1.61
C LEU A 86 -5.63 -9.74 2.25
N LEU A 87 -4.54 -8.97 2.35
CA LEU A 87 -3.27 -9.49 2.90
C LEU A 87 -3.35 -9.89 4.36
N HIS A 88 -4.17 -9.20 5.14
CA HIS A 88 -4.30 -9.42 6.56
C HIS A 88 -5.62 -8.81 7.06
N PRO A 89 -6.33 -9.45 8.01
CA PRO A 89 -7.63 -8.95 8.50
C PRO A 89 -7.61 -7.50 9.01
N LEU A 90 -6.57 -7.13 9.78
CA LEU A 90 -6.41 -5.78 10.36
C LEU A 90 -5.31 -4.92 9.70
N VAL A 91 -4.18 -5.52 9.35
CA VAL A 91 -3.04 -4.89 8.64
C VAL A 91 -3.27 -4.98 7.13
N ASN A 92 -4.36 -4.41 6.62
CA ASN A 92 -4.69 -4.54 5.20
C ASN A 92 -3.96 -3.53 4.30
N GLY A 93 -3.88 -3.86 3.02
CA GLY A 93 -3.51 -2.94 1.97
C GLY A 93 -2.02 -2.66 1.86
N ASN A 94 -1.69 -1.52 1.26
CA ASN A 94 -0.31 -1.14 0.97
C ASN A 94 0.54 -0.84 2.22
N LYS A 95 -0.10 -0.71 3.40
CA LYS A 95 0.61 -0.51 4.68
C LYS A 95 1.32 -1.80 5.11
N ALA A 96 0.69 -2.96 4.89
CA ALA A 96 1.33 -4.25 5.12
C ALA A 96 2.63 -4.38 4.32
N ARG A 97 2.62 -3.96 3.05
CA ARG A 97 3.81 -3.99 2.19
C ARG A 97 4.94 -3.12 2.71
N LYS A 98 4.66 -1.93 3.24
CA LYS A 98 5.72 -1.06 3.82
C LYS A 98 6.24 -1.61 5.14
N LEU A 99 5.34 -2.16 5.96
CA LEU A 99 5.70 -2.78 7.22
C LEU A 99 6.46 -4.11 7.02
N ASP A 100 6.35 -4.72 5.84
CA ASP A 100 6.93 -6.02 5.48
C ASP A 100 8.44 -6.12 5.79
N ALA A 101 9.20 -5.12 5.37
CA ALA A 101 10.63 -5.02 5.67
C ALA A 101 10.94 -4.22 6.95
N LEU A 102 10.04 -3.32 7.35
CA LEU A 102 10.25 -2.40 8.47
C LEU A 102 10.18 -3.12 9.80
N VAL A 103 9.16 -3.95 10.00
CA VAL A 103 8.92 -4.62 11.29
C VAL A 103 10.04 -5.60 11.67
N PRO A 104 10.57 -6.43 10.76
CA PRO A 104 11.76 -7.24 11.05
C PRO A 104 12.99 -6.40 11.41
N LEU A 105 13.15 -5.21 10.82
CA LEU A 105 14.25 -4.30 11.17
C LEU A 105 14.14 -3.82 12.62
N LEU A 106 12.93 -3.49 13.09
CA LEU A 106 12.70 -3.10 14.49
C LEU A 106 13.12 -4.21 15.46
N ARG A 107 12.77 -5.47 15.15
CA ARG A 107 13.15 -6.63 15.96
C ARG A 107 14.66 -6.84 15.97
N ARG A 108 15.34 -6.74 14.82
CA ARG A 108 16.81 -6.84 14.73
C ARG A 108 17.51 -5.74 15.52
N TYR A 109 16.93 -4.54 15.57
CA TYR A 109 17.42 -3.44 16.40
C TYR A 109 17.10 -3.63 17.91
N SER A 110 16.33 -4.65 18.26
CA SER A 110 15.71 -4.85 19.58
C SER A 110 15.04 -3.56 20.08
N ALA A 111 14.28 -2.93 19.18
CA ALA A 111 13.36 -1.85 19.56
C ALA A 111 12.39 -2.37 20.64
N THR A 112 12.02 -1.52 21.58
CA THR A 112 10.97 -1.81 22.57
C THR A 112 9.67 -1.09 22.23
N ASP A 113 9.79 0.03 21.51
CA ASP A 113 8.72 0.96 21.24
C ASP A 113 8.77 1.48 19.81
N LEU A 114 7.59 1.70 19.24
CA LEU A 114 7.40 2.43 18.00
C LEU A 114 6.55 3.67 18.28
N VAL A 115 6.99 4.82 17.79
CA VAL A 115 6.24 6.08 17.83
C VAL A 115 5.90 6.48 16.40
N THR A 116 4.62 6.72 16.13
CA THR A 116 4.16 7.16 14.80
C THR A 116 2.94 8.07 14.89
N CYS A 117 2.50 8.61 13.75
CA CYS A 117 1.36 9.50 13.68
C CYS A 117 0.46 9.22 12.47
N GLY A 118 -0.74 9.82 12.51
CA GLY A 118 -1.70 9.76 11.41
C GLY A 118 -2.95 10.58 11.70
N GLY A 119 -3.90 10.59 10.76
CA GLY A 119 -5.27 11.03 11.05
C GLY A 119 -6.01 10.09 12.02
N CYS A 120 -7.14 10.53 12.56
CA CYS A 120 -7.98 9.74 13.46
C CYS A 120 -8.38 8.34 12.92
N GLN A 121 -8.62 8.23 11.60
CA GLN A 121 -8.91 6.96 10.89
C GLN A 121 -7.70 6.45 10.07
N SER A 122 -6.48 6.64 10.58
CA SER A 122 -5.25 6.26 9.86
C SER A 122 -5.08 4.74 9.79
N ALA A 123 -5.18 4.19 8.57
CA ALA A 123 -4.84 2.79 8.29
C ALA A 123 -3.39 2.47 8.67
N HIS A 124 -2.47 3.43 8.53
CA HIS A 124 -1.06 3.25 8.90
C HIS A 124 -0.88 3.07 10.41
N ALA A 125 -1.51 3.95 11.22
CA ALA A 125 -1.37 3.90 12.66
C ALA A 125 -1.92 2.58 13.22
N ALA A 126 -3.10 2.17 12.74
CA ALA A 126 -3.72 0.90 13.11
C ALA A 126 -2.84 -0.31 12.71
N ALA A 127 -2.35 -0.32 11.46
CA ALA A 127 -1.47 -1.39 10.97
C ALA A 127 -0.18 -1.50 11.79
N ALA A 128 0.47 -0.36 12.08
CA ALA A 128 1.68 -0.34 12.89
C ALA A 128 1.42 -0.86 14.31
N ALA A 129 0.29 -0.49 14.93
CA ALA A 129 -0.09 -0.93 16.26
C ALA A 129 -0.30 -2.45 16.34
N VAL A 130 -1.06 -3.01 15.40
CA VAL A 130 -1.30 -4.46 15.32
C VAL A 130 0.03 -5.20 15.11
N CYS A 131 0.86 -4.79 14.15
CA CYS A 131 2.14 -5.43 13.90
C CYS A 131 3.09 -5.37 15.11
N CYS A 132 3.04 -4.29 15.88
CA CYS A 132 3.82 -4.14 17.11
C CYS A 132 3.32 -5.08 18.20
N ALA A 133 2.01 -5.08 18.46
CA ALA A 133 1.39 -5.92 19.49
C ALA A 133 1.66 -7.41 19.26
N GLU A 134 1.55 -7.89 18.01
CA GLU A 134 1.88 -9.27 17.62
C GLU A 134 3.34 -9.68 17.89
N ARG A 135 4.23 -8.71 18.11
CA ARG A 135 5.68 -8.92 18.25
C ARG A 135 6.24 -8.44 19.59
N GLY A 136 5.36 -8.10 20.55
CA GLY A 136 5.76 -7.62 21.88
C GLY A 136 6.35 -6.20 21.87
N LEU A 137 6.11 -5.41 20.83
CA LEU A 137 6.50 -4.01 20.75
C LEU A 137 5.33 -3.13 21.22
N ARG A 138 5.64 -2.01 21.87
CA ARG A 138 4.61 -1.03 22.27
C ARG A 138 4.49 0.03 21.18
N ALA A 139 3.28 0.24 20.67
CA ALA A 139 3.02 1.31 19.71
C ALA A 139 2.42 2.53 20.39
N HIS A 140 3.01 3.70 20.16
CA HIS A 140 2.48 5.01 20.56
C HIS A 140 2.04 5.77 19.33
N LEU A 141 0.76 6.15 19.29
CA LEU A 141 0.07 6.66 18.12
C LEU A 141 -0.41 8.09 18.38
N LEU A 142 0.22 9.06 17.72
CA LEU A 142 -0.19 10.46 17.80
C LEU A 142 -1.20 10.76 16.69
N LEU A 143 -2.49 10.76 17.03
CA LEU A 143 -3.60 10.87 16.09
C LEU A 143 -4.14 12.30 16.00
N ARG A 144 -4.18 12.86 14.80
CA ARG A 144 -4.69 14.22 14.56
C ARG A 144 -6.20 14.31 14.82
N GLY A 145 -6.59 15.30 15.61
CA GLY A 145 -7.98 15.64 15.90
C GLY A 145 -8.34 15.33 17.35
N GLU A 146 -9.62 15.10 17.60
CA GLU A 146 -10.16 14.75 18.91
C GLU A 146 -10.55 13.28 18.94
N GLN A 147 -10.69 12.73 20.16
CA GLN A 147 -11.21 11.39 20.35
C GLN A 147 -12.68 11.33 19.91
N PRO A 148 -13.06 10.39 19.02
CA PRO A 148 -14.46 10.21 18.69
C PRO A 148 -15.22 9.67 19.92
N GLU A 149 -16.47 10.11 20.09
CA GLU A 149 -17.37 9.62 21.15
C GLU A 149 -17.53 8.10 21.08
N VAL A 150 -17.65 7.56 19.86
CA VAL A 150 -17.73 6.12 19.60
C VAL A 150 -16.58 5.72 18.66
N PRO A 151 -15.53 5.05 19.15
CA PRO A 151 -14.46 4.54 18.31
C PRO A 151 -14.96 3.48 17.32
N THR A 152 -14.59 3.61 16.04
CA THR A 152 -14.88 2.61 15.00
C THR A 152 -13.72 2.46 14.02
N GLY A 153 -13.75 1.41 13.20
CA GLY A 153 -12.81 1.24 12.10
C GLY A 153 -11.37 1.23 12.56
N TYR A 154 -10.51 1.97 11.87
CA TYR A 154 -9.09 2.06 12.22
C TYR A 154 -8.84 2.77 13.56
N ASN A 155 -9.72 3.69 13.98
CA ASN A 155 -9.60 4.34 15.28
C ASN A 155 -9.77 3.33 16.43
N LEU A 156 -10.78 2.47 16.35
CA LEU A 156 -10.99 1.40 17.33
C LEU A 156 -9.79 0.43 17.37
N VAL A 157 -9.29 0.01 16.20
CA VAL A 157 -8.10 -0.85 16.13
C VAL A 157 -6.88 -0.16 16.75
N SER A 158 -6.69 1.13 16.51
CA SER A 158 -5.59 1.90 17.11
C SER A 158 -5.66 1.92 18.63
N LEU A 159 -6.86 2.06 19.22
CA LEU A 159 -7.07 2.03 20.67
C LEU A 159 -6.90 0.63 21.28
N MET A 160 -7.25 -0.42 20.54
CA MET A 160 -7.11 -1.80 21.01
C MET A 160 -5.65 -2.25 21.09
N TYR A 161 -4.82 -1.85 20.12
CA TYR A 161 -3.46 -2.37 19.97
C TYR A 161 -2.35 -1.35 20.26
N GLY A 162 -2.69 -0.09 20.51
CA GLY A 162 -1.72 0.98 20.71
C GLY A 162 -2.09 1.96 21.81
N SER A 163 -1.08 2.68 22.30
CA SER A 163 -1.22 3.83 23.18
C SER A 163 -1.54 5.06 22.33
N VAL A 164 -2.78 5.53 22.36
CA VAL A 164 -3.24 6.63 21.50
C VAL A 164 -3.18 7.95 22.26
N SER A 165 -2.62 8.98 21.63
CA SER A 165 -2.74 10.38 22.06
C SER A 165 -3.34 11.21 20.93
N TYR A 166 -4.41 11.92 21.21
CA TYR A 166 -5.05 12.83 20.27
C TYR A 166 -4.35 14.18 20.30
N VAL A 167 -4.02 14.73 19.11
CA VAL A 167 -3.21 15.94 18.99
C VAL A 167 -3.88 16.98 18.09
N GLU A 168 -3.72 18.24 18.47
CA GLU A 168 -4.21 19.37 17.69
C GLU A 168 -3.54 19.46 16.31
N ARG A 169 -4.24 20.10 15.37
CA ARG A 169 -3.73 20.34 14.01
C ARG A 169 -2.44 21.15 13.99
N SER A 170 -2.28 22.08 14.93
CA SER A 170 -1.12 22.96 15.09
C SER A 170 0.16 22.16 15.43
N ALA A 171 0.05 21.22 16.37
CA ALA A 171 1.12 20.29 16.72
C ALA A 171 1.39 19.30 15.58
N TYR A 172 0.34 18.74 14.97
CA TYR A 172 0.47 17.80 13.85
C TYR A 172 1.13 18.41 12.61
N ALA A 173 0.94 19.72 12.37
CA ALA A 173 1.63 20.43 11.29
C ALA A 173 3.17 20.41 11.48
N ARG A 174 3.64 20.33 12.72
CA ARG A 174 5.05 20.16 13.13
C ARG A 174 5.33 18.73 13.58
N ARG A 175 4.80 17.75 12.83
CA ARG A 175 4.84 16.32 13.19
C ARG A 175 6.22 15.77 13.53
N GLU A 176 7.30 16.23 12.90
CA GLU A 176 8.64 15.72 13.21
C GLU A 176 9.08 16.09 14.63
N GLU A 177 8.94 17.37 15.01
CA GLU A 177 9.18 17.86 16.37
C GLU A 177 8.26 17.17 17.38
N MET A 178 6.98 17.02 17.04
CA MET A 178 5.98 16.35 17.88
C MET A 178 6.33 14.88 18.14
N LEU A 179 6.71 14.13 17.10
CA LEU A 179 7.11 12.73 17.22
C LEU A 179 8.38 12.58 18.04
N LEU A 180 9.39 13.42 17.78
CA LEU A 180 10.67 13.38 18.50
C LEU A 180 10.47 13.65 20.00
N LYS A 181 9.77 14.73 20.34
CA LYS A 181 9.49 15.08 21.75
C LYS A 181 8.74 13.98 22.48
N HIS A 182 7.75 13.35 21.83
CA HIS A 182 7.02 12.24 22.43
C HIS A 182 7.92 11.01 22.60
N ALA A 183 8.74 10.68 21.60
CA ALA A 183 9.66 9.56 21.68
C ALA A 183 10.70 9.72 22.79
N GLU A 184 11.27 10.92 22.96
CA GLU A 184 12.17 11.25 24.08
C GLU A 184 11.48 11.08 25.43
N SER A 185 10.22 11.52 25.54
CA SER A 185 9.43 11.32 26.76
C SER A 185 9.16 9.83 27.06
N VAL A 186 8.95 9.00 26.03
CA VAL A 186 8.75 7.55 26.17
C VAL A 186 10.06 6.84 26.52
N ALA A 187 11.17 7.30 25.95
CA ALA A 187 12.50 6.73 26.18
C ALA A 187 12.97 6.97 27.62
N GLY A 188 12.68 8.15 28.18
CA GLY A 188 13.20 8.57 29.48
C GLY A 188 14.68 8.97 29.41
N GLY A 189 15.28 9.32 30.55
CA GLY A 189 16.64 9.90 30.60
C GLY A 189 17.77 8.99 30.15
N GLU A 190 17.57 7.66 30.16
CA GLU A 190 18.59 6.67 29.76
C GLU A 190 18.20 5.92 28.46
N GLY A 191 17.02 6.17 27.90
CA GLY A 191 16.55 5.49 26.69
C GLY A 191 17.16 6.04 25.40
N ASP A 192 17.14 5.22 24.35
CA ASP A 192 17.60 5.59 23.01
C ASP A 192 16.42 5.92 22.09
N VAL A 193 16.57 6.95 21.27
CA VAL A 193 15.57 7.40 20.30
C VAL A 193 16.21 7.47 18.92
N LEU A 194 15.59 6.80 17.94
CA LEU A 194 16.07 6.81 16.56
C LEU A 194 14.95 6.91 15.54
N TRP A 195 15.24 7.54 14.42
CA TRP A 195 14.42 7.40 13.23
C TRP A 195 14.73 6.06 12.55
N VAL A 196 13.70 5.43 11.99
CA VAL A 196 13.82 4.10 11.37
C VAL A 196 14.89 4.02 10.29
N ASP A 197 15.07 5.07 9.49
CA ASP A 197 16.07 5.09 8.41
C ASP A 197 17.51 5.24 8.94
N ASP A 198 17.69 5.78 10.15
CA ASP A 198 19.01 5.91 10.77
C ASP A 198 19.53 4.57 11.33
N ILE A 199 18.63 3.61 11.61
CA ILE A 199 18.99 2.23 11.91
C ILE A 199 19.78 1.62 10.74
N LEU A 200 19.35 1.91 9.50
CA LEU A 200 20.03 1.41 8.30
C LEU A 200 21.41 2.07 8.12
N LYS A 201 21.52 3.38 8.40
CA LYS A 201 22.79 4.12 8.28
C LYS A 201 23.83 3.57 9.26
N LYS A 202 23.48 3.36 10.54
CA LYS A 202 24.39 2.81 11.56
C LYS A 202 24.93 1.43 11.15
N ASN A 203 24.09 0.58 10.55
CA ASN A 203 24.50 -0.74 10.06
C ASN A 203 25.38 -0.66 8.81
N SER A 204 25.15 0.32 7.92
CA SER A 204 25.99 0.50 6.72
C SER A 204 27.40 1.01 7.02
N SER A 205 27.61 1.70 8.14
CA SER A 205 28.93 2.13 8.62
C SER A 205 29.70 1.03 9.38
N GLY A 206 29.06 -0.11 9.69
CA GLY A 206 29.67 -1.28 10.33
C GLY A 206 29.71 -2.46 9.36
N LEU A 207 30.65 -2.44 8.42
CA LEU A 207 30.94 -3.60 7.57
C LEU A 207 31.52 -4.74 8.42
N ASN A 208 30.68 -5.71 8.78
CA ASN A 208 30.97 -7.14 8.82
C ASN A 208 29.64 -7.90 8.95
N LEU A 209 29.08 -8.27 7.80
CA LEU A 209 28.07 -9.32 7.72
C LEU A 209 28.82 -10.65 7.61
N GLU A 210 29.25 -11.19 8.75
CA GLU A 210 29.29 -12.63 8.91
C GLU A 210 27.97 -13.04 9.59
N GLU A 211 27.23 -13.87 8.85
CA GLU A 211 26.04 -14.55 9.31
C GLU A 211 26.42 -15.42 10.52
N SER A 212 25.83 -15.14 11.68
CA SER A 212 25.65 -16.14 12.73
C SER A 212 24.16 -16.43 12.84
N ASP A 213 23.69 -17.27 11.93
CA ASP A 213 22.49 -18.09 12.16
C ASP A 213 22.85 -19.11 13.24
N SER A 214 22.74 -18.71 14.51
CA SER A 214 22.55 -19.64 15.62
C SER A 214 21.93 -18.91 16.80
N MET A 215 20.63 -19.11 16.99
CA MET A 215 20.01 -19.03 18.30
C MET A 215 19.38 -20.40 18.58
N PRO A 216 19.59 -20.98 19.78
CA PRO A 216 19.12 -22.32 20.06
C PRO A 216 17.59 -22.34 20.18
N MET A 217 17.00 -23.32 19.51
CA MET A 217 15.63 -23.75 19.73
C MET A 217 15.58 -24.52 21.06
N ASP A 218 15.37 -23.83 22.17
CA ASP A 218 14.87 -24.47 23.39
C ASP A 218 13.43 -24.04 23.65
N GLY A 219 12.53 -24.93 23.25
CA GLY A 219 11.13 -24.91 23.66
C GLY A 219 10.99 -25.53 25.04
N ARG A 220 10.56 -24.70 26.01
CA ARG A 220 9.74 -24.98 27.20
C ARG A 220 10.09 -23.94 28.28
N GLY A 221 9.44 -22.78 28.20
CA GLY A 221 9.42 -21.78 29.27
C GLY A 221 7.99 -21.25 29.39
N ASP A 222 7.40 -21.44 30.57
CA ASP A 222 6.06 -21.04 30.96
C ASP A 222 5.87 -19.51 30.85
N PRO A 223 4.83 -18.94 30.19
CA PRO A 223 4.73 -17.50 29.95
C PRO A 223 4.33 -16.65 31.16
N LEU A 224 4.17 -17.23 32.36
CA LEU A 224 3.52 -16.56 33.49
C LEU A 224 4.34 -16.39 34.77
N SER A 225 5.65 -16.67 34.75
CA SER A 225 6.50 -16.38 35.92
C SER A 225 7.75 -15.59 35.55
N GLU A 226 7.61 -14.26 35.46
CA GLU A 226 8.63 -13.29 35.88
C GLU A 226 8.04 -11.88 35.82
N CYS A 227 7.18 -11.58 36.79
CA CYS A 227 6.90 -10.21 37.18
C CYS A 227 7.98 -9.82 38.21
N SER A 228 9.13 -9.38 37.73
CA SER A 228 10.13 -8.70 38.54
C SER A 228 10.80 -7.61 37.72
N SER A 229 10.83 -6.43 38.32
CA SER A 229 11.35 -5.17 37.83
C SER A 229 12.79 -5.24 37.33
N GLU A 230 12.98 -5.27 36.01
CA GLU A 230 14.19 -4.75 35.37
C GLU A 230 13.77 -3.64 34.42
N THR A 231 14.22 -2.41 34.69
CA THR A 231 14.10 -1.26 33.79
C THR A 231 14.96 -1.53 32.55
N SER A 232 14.47 -2.38 31.64
CA SER A 232 15.06 -2.56 30.32
C SER A 232 15.09 -1.19 29.63
N LEU A 233 16.29 -0.71 29.30
CA LEU A 233 16.51 0.53 28.55
C LEU A 233 15.56 0.59 27.35
N ARG A 234 14.74 1.64 27.28
CA ARG A 234 13.78 1.82 26.19
C ARG A 234 14.53 2.15 24.91
N ARG A 235 14.28 1.41 23.83
CA ARG A 235 14.74 1.73 22.48
C ARG A 235 13.54 2.10 21.64
N VAL A 236 13.34 3.41 21.47
CA VAL A 236 12.17 3.99 20.82
C VAL A 236 12.51 4.30 19.37
N VAL A 237 11.77 3.71 18.44
CA VAL A 237 11.93 3.96 17.01
C VAL A 237 10.79 4.82 16.48
N ILE A 238 11.14 5.94 15.86
CA ILE A 238 10.20 6.83 15.21
C ILE A 238 9.98 6.39 13.76
N VAL A 239 8.72 6.23 13.39
CA VAL A 239 8.28 5.93 12.03
C VAL A 239 7.36 7.05 11.55
N ASN A 240 7.71 7.67 10.42
CA ASN A 240 6.90 8.71 9.81
C ASN A 240 5.51 8.22 9.38
N GLU A 241 4.58 9.16 9.24
CA GLU A 241 3.23 8.91 8.73
C GLU A 241 3.27 8.07 7.45
N GLY A 242 2.36 7.09 7.37
CA GLY A 242 2.22 6.22 6.19
C GLY A 242 3.38 5.26 5.98
N ALA A 243 4.24 5.05 6.98
CA ALA A 243 5.48 4.29 6.93
C ALA A 243 6.43 4.83 5.85
N CYS A 244 6.46 6.15 5.66
CA CYS A 244 7.36 6.81 4.73
C CYS A 244 8.81 6.64 5.20
N SER A 245 9.51 5.66 4.62
CA SER A 245 10.86 5.26 5.00
C SER A 245 11.54 4.54 3.84
N VAL A 246 12.87 4.53 3.83
CA VAL A 246 13.69 3.81 2.86
C VAL A 246 13.50 2.30 3.00
N VAL A 247 13.43 1.78 4.23
CA VAL A 247 13.16 0.35 4.47
C VAL A 247 11.79 -0.06 3.91
N GLY A 248 10.78 0.81 4.03
CA GLY A 248 9.43 0.53 3.56
C GLY A 248 9.35 0.33 2.06
N LEU A 249 10.26 0.93 1.27
CA LEU A 249 10.32 0.75 -0.18
C LEU A 249 10.58 -0.72 -0.57
N LEU A 250 11.34 -1.45 0.25
CA LEU A 250 11.76 -2.82 -0.06
C LEU A 250 10.59 -3.80 -0.20
N GLY A 251 9.50 -3.63 0.56
CA GLY A 251 8.33 -4.49 0.41
C GLY A 251 7.55 -4.24 -0.89
N LEU A 252 7.55 -3.00 -1.38
CA LEU A 252 6.96 -2.69 -2.70
C LEU A 252 7.84 -3.21 -3.83
N ILE A 253 9.15 -3.11 -3.66
CA ILE A 253 10.12 -3.72 -4.56
C ILE A 253 9.92 -5.24 -4.63
N ARG A 254 9.76 -5.89 -3.47
CA ARG A 254 9.47 -7.33 -3.36
C ARG A 254 8.20 -7.69 -4.13
N LEU A 255 7.16 -6.86 -4.05
CA LEU A 255 5.92 -7.04 -4.83
C LEU A 255 6.18 -6.95 -6.34
N VAL A 256 6.91 -5.94 -6.83
CA VAL A 256 7.23 -5.85 -8.27
C VAL A 256 8.01 -7.07 -8.75
N LYS A 257 8.99 -7.53 -7.98
CA LYS A 257 9.74 -8.76 -8.30
C LYS A 257 8.81 -9.96 -8.44
N TYR A 258 7.87 -10.13 -7.50
CA TYR A 258 6.86 -11.19 -7.56
C TYR A 258 6.00 -11.06 -8.83
N LEU A 259 5.39 -9.90 -9.06
CA LEU A 259 4.50 -9.66 -10.20
C LEU A 259 5.18 -9.84 -11.56
N SER A 260 6.50 -9.60 -11.64
CA SER A 260 7.29 -9.74 -12.86
C SER A 260 7.60 -11.18 -13.26
N GLN A 261 7.23 -12.16 -12.44
CA GLN A 261 7.39 -13.59 -12.76
C GLN A 261 6.57 -13.97 -13.99
N ALA A 262 7.09 -14.90 -14.80
CA ALA A 262 6.52 -15.27 -16.10
C ALA A 262 5.07 -15.75 -16.03
N HIS A 263 4.68 -16.43 -14.94
CA HIS A 263 3.33 -16.97 -14.77
C HIS A 263 2.32 -15.94 -14.21
N ILE A 264 2.75 -14.71 -13.88
CA ILE A 264 1.87 -13.65 -13.38
C ILE A 264 1.65 -12.60 -14.47
N PHE A 265 2.63 -11.72 -14.68
CA PHE A 265 2.60 -10.77 -15.79
C PHE A 265 3.83 -10.84 -16.70
N GLY A 266 4.90 -11.50 -16.27
CA GLY A 266 6.16 -11.55 -17.00
C GLY A 266 6.88 -10.20 -17.07
N ARG A 267 8.01 -10.20 -17.77
CA ARG A 267 8.90 -9.02 -17.85
C ARG A 267 8.72 -8.20 -19.11
N ASP A 268 8.18 -8.79 -20.16
CA ASP A 268 8.05 -8.15 -21.48
C ASP A 268 6.70 -7.47 -21.69
N GLN A 269 5.69 -7.84 -20.91
CA GLN A 269 4.36 -7.23 -20.95
C GLN A 269 4.42 -5.78 -20.48
N LYS A 270 3.89 -4.87 -21.30
CA LYS A 270 3.64 -3.48 -20.89
C LYS A 270 2.53 -3.46 -19.84
N ILE A 271 2.79 -2.81 -18.71
CA ILE A 271 1.82 -2.66 -17.62
C ILE A 271 1.69 -1.20 -17.23
N VAL A 272 0.44 -0.78 -17.00
CA VAL A 272 0.10 0.48 -16.34
C VAL A 272 -0.42 0.16 -14.95
N LEU A 273 0.42 0.36 -13.94
CA LEU A 273 0.02 0.22 -12.54
C LEU A 273 -0.76 1.45 -12.11
N VAL A 274 -1.95 1.26 -11.54
CA VAL A 274 -2.82 2.35 -11.06
C VAL A 274 -2.99 2.24 -9.55
N LEU A 275 -2.76 3.33 -8.83
CA LEU A 275 -2.95 3.37 -7.38
C LEU A 275 -3.25 4.79 -6.88
N ASP A 276 -3.88 4.86 -5.72
CA ASP A 276 -4.02 6.10 -4.98
C ASP A 276 -2.75 6.39 -4.16
N SER A 277 -2.53 7.67 -3.86
CA SER A 277 -1.32 8.12 -3.18
C SER A 277 -1.59 9.18 -2.13
N GLY A 278 -1.47 8.78 -0.86
CA GLY A 278 -1.38 9.69 0.28
C GLY A 278 0.00 10.31 0.41
N THR A 279 1.00 9.50 0.81
CA THR A 279 2.38 9.97 1.08
C THR A 279 3.36 9.81 -0.09
N GLY A 280 2.96 9.13 -1.17
CA GLY A 280 3.84 8.83 -2.32
C GLY A 280 4.69 7.57 -2.21
N THR A 281 5.01 7.12 -0.99
CA THR A 281 5.95 6.01 -0.73
C THR A 281 5.64 4.73 -1.53
N THR A 282 4.35 4.38 -1.67
CA THR A 282 3.92 3.17 -2.38
C THR A 282 4.32 3.25 -3.86
N ALA A 283 3.98 4.35 -4.53
CA ALA A 283 4.32 4.58 -5.94
C ALA A 283 5.85 4.62 -6.14
N ILE A 284 6.58 5.28 -5.25
CA ILE A 284 8.05 5.38 -5.31
C ILE A 284 8.71 3.99 -5.18
N GLY A 285 8.25 3.17 -4.23
CA GLY A 285 8.80 1.82 -4.04
C GLY A 285 8.54 0.89 -5.24
N LEU A 286 7.32 0.96 -5.80
CA LEU A 286 7.00 0.25 -7.04
C LEU A 286 7.88 0.74 -8.22
N ALA A 287 8.08 2.05 -8.35
CA ALA A 287 8.91 2.64 -9.40
C ALA A 287 10.36 2.16 -9.31
N LEU A 288 10.95 2.14 -8.11
CA LEU A 288 12.28 1.58 -7.90
C LEU A 288 12.34 0.12 -8.34
N GLY A 289 11.35 -0.69 -7.94
CA GLY A 289 11.25 -2.09 -8.37
C GLY A 289 11.27 -2.24 -9.90
N ILE A 290 10.48 -1.42 -10.59
CA ILE A 290 10.40 -1.39 -12.06
C ILE A 290 11.73 -1.00 -12.70
N ILE A 291 12.38 0.05 -12.19
CA ILE A 291 13.67 0.55 -12.70
C ILE A 291 14.75 -0.53 -12.58
N TYR A 292 14.92 -1.11 -11.40
CA TYR A 292 15.99 -2.07 -11.15
C TYR A 292 15.76 -3.42 -11.85
N LEU A 293 14.50 -3.77 -12.13
CA LEU A 293 14.17 -4.93 -12.95
C LEU A 293 14.11 -4.61 -14.45
N GLY A 294 14.23 -3.34 -14.86
CA GLY A 294 14.16 -2.93 -16.26
C GLY A 294 12.84 -3.32 -16.94
N LEU A 295 11.73 -3.21 -16.22
CA LEU A 295 10.40 -3.60 -16.73
C LEU A 295 9.81 -2.47 -17.58
N PRO A 296 9.08 -2.76 -18.67
CA PRO A 296 8.39 -1.78 -19.50
C PRO A 296 7.08 -1.33 -18.85
N TRP A 297 7.10 -1.09 -17.54
CA TRP A 297 5.93 -0.74 -16.74
C TRP A 297 5.98 0.74 -16.40
N ARG A 298 4.80 1.35 -16.28
CA ARG A 298 4.62 2.72 -15.80
C ARG A 298 3.58 2.77 -14.70
N ILE A 299 3.59 3.83 -13.91
CA ILE A 299 2.70 4.01 -12.77
C ILE A 299 1.84 5.26 -13.00
N THR A 300 0.53 5.13 -12.84
CA THR A 300 -0.40 6.24 -12.66
C THR A 300 -0.74 6.35 -11.17
N ALA A 301 -0.21 7.37 -10.51
CA ALA A 301 -0.40 7.58 -9.08
C ALA A 301 -1.33 8.77 -8.82
N VAL A 302 -2.54 8.48 -8.32
CA VAL A 302 -3.58 9.48 -8.09
C VAL A 302 -3.31 10.23 -6.78
N MET A 303 -2.99 11.51 -6.87
CA MET A 303 -2.66 12.37 -5.73
C MET A 303 -3.91 12.68 -4.91
N LEU A 304 -3.80 12.55 -3.59
CA LEU A 304 -4.96 12.73 -2.70
C LEU A 304 -4.88 13.95 -1.80
N ALA A 305 -3.68 14.35 -1.38
CA ALA A 305 -3.50 15.27 -0.26
C ALA A 305 -2.74 16.54 -0.60
N ASP A 306 -1.58 16.41 -1.24
CA ASP A 306 -0.64 17.50 -1.44
C ASP A 306 -0.55 17.95 -2.91
N SER A 307 0.22 19.01 -3.17
CA SER A 307 0.49 19.46 -4.53
C SER A 307 1.45 18.51 -5.25
N ARG A 308 1.38 18.52 -6.58
CA ARG A 308 2.29 17.75 -7.44
C ARG A 308 3.77 18.01 -7.15
N ASP A 309 4.13 19.25 -6.86
CA ASP A 309 5.51 19.62 -6.54
C ASP A 309 5.99 18.97 -5.23
N GLN A 310 5.12 18.89 -4.22
CA GLN A 310 5.45 18.19 -2.97
C GLN A 310 5.61 16.68 -3.17
N TYR A 311 4.78 16.04 -4.01
CA TYR A 311 4.97 14.62 -4.36
C TYR A 311 6.30 14.40 -5.08
N LYS A 312 6.64 15.25 -6.06
CA LYS A 312 7.91 15.18 -6.78
C LYS A 312 9.10 15.42 -5.86
N GLU A 313 8.99 16.34 -4.91
CA GLU A 313 10.07 16.60 -3.94
C GLU A 313 10.28 15.40 -3.00
N ARG A 314 9.19 14.80 -2.51
CA ARG A 314 9.27 13.57 -1.71
C ARG A 314 9.83 12.40 -2.50
N GLU A 315 9.44 12.26 -3.77
CA GLU A 315 10.02 11.28 -4.69
C GLU A 315 11.54 11.44 -4.79
N LYS A 316 12.02 12.65 -5.10
CA LYS A 316 13.46 12.95 -5.17
C LYS A 316 14.17 12.64 -3.86
N CYS A 317 13.64 13.13 -2.74
CA CYS A 317 14.23 12.95 -1.41
C CYS A 317 14.33 11.47 -1.04
N LEU A 318 13.25 10.71 -1.21
CA LEU A 318 13.21 9.30 -0.81
C LEU A 318 14.07 8.41 -1.71
N ILE A 319 14.13 8.70 -3.01
CA ILE A 319 15.05 8.04 -3.94
C ILE A 319 16.49 8.37 -3.58
N SER A 320 16.82 9.64 -3.28
CA SER A 320 18.16 10.05 -2.86
C SER A 320 18.60 9.33 -1.58
N ASN A 321 17.73 9.25 -0.57
CA ASN A 321 18.01 8.53 0.67
C ASN A 321 18.20 7.03 0.43
N PHE A 322 17.38 6.42 -0.43
CA PHE A 322 17.54 5.01 -0.83
C PHE A 322 18.91 4.76 -1.49
N LYS A 323 19.32 5.64 -2.43
CA LYS A 323 20.64 5.57 -3.09
C LYS A 323 21.78 5.67 -2.07
N SER A 324 21.68 6.64 -1.16
CA SER A 324 22.70 6.89 -0.14
C SER A 324 22.87 5.70 0.80
N ILE A 325 21.78 5.13 1.30
CA ILE A 325 21.81 4.03 2.27
C ILE A 325 22.31 2.72 1.65
N TYR A 326 21.89 2.40 0.43
CA TYR A 326 22.24 1.11 -0.19
C TYR A 326 23.43 1.19 -1.17
N GLY A 327 24.02 2.36 -1.37
CA GLY A 327 25.15 2.55 -2.28
C GLY A 327 24.83 2.11 -3.72
N LEU A 328 23.59 2.33 -4.15
CA LEU A 328 23.11 1.97 -5.48
C LEU A 328 23.02 3.23 -6.34
N GLU A 329 23.84 3.29 -7.38
CA GLU A 329 23.58 4.21 -8.50
C GLU A 329 22.33 3.70 -9.22
N THR A 330 21.22 4.46 -9.19
CA THR A 330 20.15 4.20 -10.14
C THR A 330 20.63 4.72 -11.49
N VAL A 331 20.25 4.04 -12.58
CA VAL A 331 19.93 4.80 -13.80
C VAL A 331 18.93 5.85 -13.34
N GLU A 332 19.23 7.15 -13.46
CA GLU A 332 18.28 8.21 -13.12
C GLU A 332 16.89 7.76 -13.57
N PRO A 333 15.86 7.78 -12.70
CA PRO A 333 14.53 7.36 -13.10
C PRO A 333 14.26 8.03 -14.43
N ASN A 334 14.02 7.25 -15.50
CA ASN A 334 13.59 7.87 -16.75
C ASN A 334 12.46 8.80 -16.36
N GLU A 335 12.62 10.11 -16.61
CA GLU A 335 11.59 11.08 -16.28
C GLU A 335 10.26 10.53 -16.81
N GLY A 336 9.30 10.28 -15.91
CA GLY A 336 7.99 9.75 -16.29
C GLY A 336 7.69 8.28 -15.99
N ILE A 337 8.45 7.55 -15.15
CA ILE A 337 7.92 6.25 -14.66
C ILE A 337 6.67 6.46 -13.79
N ILE A 338 6.69 7.48 -12.91
CA ILE A 338 5.53 7.86 -12.11
C ILE A 338 4.82 9.05 -12.77
N HIS A 339 3.58 8.79 -13.18
CA HIS A 339 2.63 9.78 -13.66
C HIS A 339 1.76 10.20 -12.48
N TRP A 340 2.18 11.26 -11.79
CA TRP A 340 1.36 11.93 -10.78
C TRP A 340 0.17 12.61 -11.43
N VAL A 341 -1.05 12.16 -11.11
CA VAL A 341 -2.30 12.67 -11.67
C VAL A 341 -3.24 13.15 -10.56
N ASP A 342 -4.06 14.14 -10.87
CA ASP A 342 -5.11 14.58 -9.96
C ASP A 342 -6.28 13.59 -9.94
N ARG A 343 -7.15 13.72 -8.94
CA ARG A 343 -8.47 13.09 -9.00
C ARG A 343 -9.23 13.63 -10.21
N LEU A 344 -10.09 12.78 -10.79
CA LEU A 344 -11.03 13.23 -11.82
C LEU A 344 -11.95 14.34 -11.31
N HIS A 345 -12.31 14.26 -10.03
CA HIS A 345 -13.14 15.22 -9.34
C HIS A 345 -12.32 15.96 -8.26
N PRO A 346 -11.84 17.19 -8.53
CA PRO A 346 -10.98 17.93 -7.60
C PRO A 346 -11.66 18.25 -6.27
N ARG A 347 -10.93 18.05 -5.17
CA ARG A 347 -11.41 18.33 -3.80
C ARG A 347 -10.28 18.35 -2.79
N ARG A 348 -10.59 18.87 -1.59
CA ARG A 348 -9.70 18.74 -0.43
C ARG A 348 -9.68 17.30 0.10
N PHE A 349 -8.53 16.88 0.59
CA PHE A 349 -8.35 15.58 1.22
C PHE A 349 -9.33 15.36 2.39
N GLY A 350 -9.88 14.15 2.48
CA GLY A 350 -10.86 13.77 3.50
C GLY A 350 -12.31 14.20 3.20
N LYS A 351 -12.54 15.08 2.21
CA LYS A 351 -13.90 15.43 1.77
C LYS A 351 -14.46 14.32 0.89
N VAL A 352 -15.72 13.98 1.09
CA VAL A 352 -16.51 13.10 0.20
C VAL A 352 -17.48 13.95 -0.60
N LEU A 353 -17.61 13.67 -1.90
CA LEU A 353 -18.54 14.37 -2.79
C LEU A 353 -19.86 13.60 -2.88
N ASN A 354 -20.93 14.31 -3.22
CA ASN A 354 -22.25 13.70 -3.41
C ASN A 354 -22.19 12.60 -4.48
N GLY A 355 -22.83 11.46 -4.21
CA GLY A 355 -22.92 10.32 -5.13
C GLY A 355 -21.73 9.35 -5.10
N GLU A 356 -20.58 9.70 -4.54
CA GLU A 356 -19.42 8.80 -4.48
C GLU A 356 -19.64 7.59 -3.58
N ILE A 357 -20.39 7.77 -2.50
CA ILE A 357 -20.77 6.69 -1.60
C ILE A 357 -21.67 5.70 -2.34
N ASP A 358 -22.64 6.21 -3.10
CA ASP A 358 -23.52 5.37 -3.91
C ASP A 358 -22.74 4.67 -5.02
N LEU A 359 -21.73 5.32 -5.60
CA LEU A 359 -20.82 4.72 -6.56
C LEU A 359 -20.02 3.56 -5.94
N CYS A 360 -19.43 3.76 -4.76
CA CYS A 360 -18.74 2.69 -4.03
C CYS A 360 -19.70 1.51 -3.74
N ARG A 361 -20.94 1.80 -3.33
CA ARG A 361 -21.97 0.76 -3.09
C ARG A 361 -22.28 -0.03 -4.37
N ARG A 362 -22.49 0.66 -5.50
CA ARG A 362 -22.76 -0.01 -6.78
C ARG A 362 -21.59 -0.88 -7.23
N ILE A 363 -20.36 -0.39 -7.14
CA ILE A 363 -19.16 -1.17 -7.46
C ILE A 363 -19.10 -2.43 -6.59
N ALA A 364 -19.34 -2.31 -5.28
CA ALA A 364 -19.37 -3.46 -4.39
C ALA A 364 -20.46 -4.47 -4.74
N GLN A 365 -21.67 -4.01 -5.09
CA GLN A 365 -22.77 -4.87 -5.49
C GLN A 365 -22.50 -5.60 -6.81
N GLN A 366 -21.82 -4.95 -7.75
CA GLN A 366 -21.53 -5.49 -9.08
C GLN A 366 -20.32 -6.43 -9.09
N THR A 367 -19.31 -6.15 -8.26
CA THR A 367 -17.99 -6.80 -8.36
C THR A 367 -17.57 -7.58 -7.11
N GLY A 368 -18.26 -7.38 -5.99
CA GLY A 368 -17.83 -7.88 -4.68
C GLY A 368 -16.59 -7.16 -4.11
N VAL A 369 -16.11 -6.10 -4.75
CA VAL A 369 -14.95 -5.31 -4.31
C VAL A 369 -15.41 -4.10 -3.51
N LEU A 370 -14.93 -3.99 -2.27
CA LEU A 370 -15.24 -2.86 -1.39
C LEU A 370 -14.24 -1.73 -1.56
N LEU A 371 -14.70 -0.59 -2.05
CA LEU A 371 -13.91 0.62 -2.15
C LEU A 371 -14.31 1.65 -1.09
N ASP A 372 -13.36 2.51 -0.75
CA ASP A 372 -13.59 3.71 0.04
C ASP A 372 -13.49 4.96 -0.84
N PRO A 373 -14.30 6.00 -0.58
CA PRO A 373 -14.29 7.22 -1.40
C PRO A 373 -13.01 8.05 -1.20
N ILE A 374 -12.30 7.89 -0.07
CA ILE A 374 -11.14 8.72 0.25
C ILE A 374 -9.91 8.27 -0.53
N TYR A 375 -9.66 6.97 -0.68
CA TYR A 375 -8.45 6.44 -1.31
C TYR A 375 -8.78 5.65 -2.57
N THR A 376 -9.37 4.47 -2.41
CA THR A 376 -9.39 3.43 -3.45
C THR A 376 -10.35 3.74 -4.60
N LEU A 377 -11.42 4.51 -4.38
CA LEU A 377 -12.29 4.98 -5.46
C LEU A 377 -11.52 5.82 -6.49
N ALA A 378 -10.59 6.66 -6.05
CA ALA A 378 -9.83 7.52 -6.96
C ALA A 378 -8.95 6.70 -7.92
N ALA A 379 -8.35 5.62 -7.42
CA ALA A 379 -7.59 4.69 -8.25
C ALA A 379 -8.50 3.88 -9.18
N TRP A 380 -9.67 3.46 -8.71
CA TRP A 380 -10.65 2.74 -9.52
C TRP A 380 -11.12 3.55 -10.72
N GLU A 381 -11.50 4.81 -10.51
CA GLU A 381 -11.95 5.69 -11.60
C GLU A 381 -10.88 5.84 -12.69
N HIS A 382 -9.61 5.99 -12.30
CA HIS A 382 -8.48 6.04 -13.24
C HIS A 382 -8.21 4.69 -13.92
N ALA A 383 -8.36 3.57 -13.21
CA ALA A 383 -8.19 2.24 -13.79
C ALA A 383 -9.25 1.97 -14.87
N VAL A 384 -10.50 2.39 -14.65
CA VAL A 384 -11.58 2.30 -15.64
C VAL A 384 -11.24 3.11 -16.89
N LEU A 385 -10.86 4.38 -16.73
CA LEU A 385 -10.50 5.23 -17.88
C LEU A 385 -9.31 4.68 -18.67
N LEU A 386 -8.30 4.16 -17.97
CA LEU A 386 -7.11 3.60 -18.61
C LEU A 386 -7.37 2.24 -19.25
N ALA A 387 -8.30 1.43 -18.72
CA ALA A 387 -8.65 0.15 -19.32
C ALA A 387 -9.16 0.34 -20.75
N ASP A 388 -9.96 1.40 -20.97
CA ASP A 388 -10.43 1.78 -22.30
C ASP A 388 -9.27 2.33 -23.17
N ALA A 389 -8.50 3.28 -22.64
CA ALA A 389 -7.48 4.00 -23.40
C ALA A 389 -6.25 3.15 -23.78
N GLU A 390 -5.91 2.14 -22.98
CA GLU A 390 -4.70 1.31 -23.19
C GLU A 390 -4.97 0.02 -23.95
N ALA A 391 -6.24 -0.28 -24.27
CA ALA A 391 -6.62 -1.44 -25.08
C ALA A 391 -5.87 -1.46 -26.42
N GLU A 392 -5.74 -0.30 -27.07
CA GLU A 392 -5.05 -0.15 -28.36
C GLU A 392 -3.52 -0.21 -28.24
N ASN A 393 -2.95 0.07 -27.07
CA ASN A 393 -1.50 0.10 -26.83
C ASN A 393 -0.91 -1.27 -26.42
N HIS A 394 -1.74 -2.31 -26.37
CA HIS A 394 -1.42 -3.65 -25.85
C HIS A 394 -0.81 -3.61 -24.44
N ALA A 395 -1.19 -2.62 -23.62
CA ALA A 395 -0.75 -2.51 -22.24
C ALA A 395 -1.85 -3.03 -21.28
N LYS A 396 -1.46 -3.83 -20.29
CA LYS A 396 -2.39 -4.29 -19.25
C LYS A 396 -2.51 -3.23 -18.17
N VAL A 397 -3.74 -2.85 -17.83
CA VAL A 397 -4.01 -1.98 -16.68
C VAL A 397 -4.13 -2.84 -15.43
N VAL A 398 -3.40 -2.49 -14.39
CA VAL A 398 -3.34 -3.23 -13.14
C VAL A 398 -3.51 -2.26 -11.98
N MET A 399 -4.67 -2.27 -11.35
CA MET A 399 -4.95 -1.48 -10.15
C MET A 399 -4.44 -2.20 -8.90
N LEU A 400 -3.76 -1.47 -8.01
CA LEU A 400 -3.45 -1.94 -6.66
C LEU A 400 -4.56 -1.52 -5.70
N HIS A 401 -5.28 -2.48 -5.12
CA HIS A 401 -6.25 -2.20 -4.08
C HIS A 401 -5.53 -1.88 -2.76
N THR A 402 -5.30 -0.60 -2.48
CA THR A 402 -4.41 -0.16 -1.40
C THR A 402 -4.94 -0.36 0.03
N GLY A 403 -6.17 -0.88 0.19
CA GLY A 403 -6.81 -1.16 1.47
C GLY A 403 -7.85 -0.10 1.82
N GLY A 404 -7.90 0.33 3.08
CA GLY A 404 -8.73 1.46 3.51
C GLY A 404 -10.16 1.11 3.92
N THR A 405 -10.58 -0.15 3.76
CA THR A 405 -11.96 -0.61 3.97
C THR A 405 -12.49 -0.35 5.39
N LEU A 406 -11.65 -0.47 6.43
CA LEU A 406 -12.07 -0.16 7.80
C LEU A 406 -12.32 1.34 8.03
N GLY A 407 -11.81 2.21 7.16
CA GLY A 407 -12.07 3.65 7.20
C GLY A 407 -13.52 4.00 6.91
N LEU A 408 -14.26 3.12 6.22
CA LEU A 408 -15.68 3.30 5.93
C LEU A 408 -16.54 3.39 7.19
N PHE A 409 -16.18 2.68 8.26
CA PHE A 409 -16.92 2.74 9.53
C PHE A 409 -16.83 4.13 10.18
N GLY A 410 -15.63 4.74 10.16
CA GLY A 410 -15.45 6.11 10.64
C GLY A 410 -16.16 7.13 9.76
N LEU A 411 -16.15 6.90 8.43
CA LEU A 411 -16.88 7.77 7.50
C LEU A 411 -18.40 7.72 7.75
N ALA A 412 -18.96 6.52 7.95
CA ALA A 412 -20.39 6.34 8.23
C ALA A 412 -20.85 7.14 9.46
N GLN A 413 -20.02 7.26 10.49
CA GLN A 413 -20.32 8.09 11.67
C GLN A 413 -20.35 9.58 11.33
N SER A 414 -19.38 10.07 10.55
CA SER A 414 -19.25 11.49 10.22
C SER A 414 -20.39 12.04 9.34
N LEU A 415 -21.19 11.17 8.72
CA LEU A 415 -22.27 11.52 7.79
C LEU A 415 -23.67 11.47 8.43
N SER A 416 -23.76 11.34 9.76
CA SER A 416 -25.01 11.18 10.51
C SER A 416 -25.80 12.49 10.64
N PRO A 417 -26.59 12.84 9.62
CA PRO A 417 -28.04 12.55 9.71
C PRO A 417 -28.47 11.31 8.92
N ILE A 418 -27.58 10.75 8.09
CA ILE A 418 -27.83 9.59 7.21
C ILE A 418 -27.46 8.26 7.90
N GLY A 419 -26.91 8.33 9.12
CA GLY A 419 -26.41 7.19 9.89
C GLY A 419 -27.48 6.19 10.34
N GLU A 420 -28.75 6.60 10.42
CA GLU A 420 -29.86 5.68 10.75
C GLU A 420 -30.16 4.68 9.62
N LEU A 421 -29.98 5.07 8.35
CA LEU A 421 -30.12 4.16 7.21
C LEU A 421 -28.95 3.16 7.14
N TRP A 422 -27.73 3.58 7.50
CA TRP A 422 -26.54 2.72 7.44
C TRP A 422 -26.43 1.70 8.59
N LYS A 423 -26.88 2.04 9.80
CA LYS A 423 -26.88 1.08 10.93
C LYS A 423 -27.75 -0.15 10.65
N LEU A 424 -28.81 -0.01 9.85
CA LEU A 424 -29.70 -1.10 9.48
C LEU A 424 -29.29 -1.84 8.20
N ASP A 425 -28.76 -1.16 7.17
CA ASP A 425 -28.52 -1.79 5.86
C ASP A 425 -27.15 -2.49 5.70
N ILE A 426 -26.11 -2.09 6.46
CA ILE A 426 -24.90 -2.94 6.56
C ILE A 426 -25.24 -4.22 7.32
N ALA A 427 -26.11 -4.20 8.33
CA ALA A 427 -26.48 -5.44 9.01
C ALA A 427 -27.41 -6.33 8.14
N LYS A 428 -28.34 -5.73 7.38
CA LYS A 428 -29.37 -6.47 6.63
C LYS A 428 -28.97 -6.90 5.22
N GLY A 429 -28.24 -6.07 4.47
CA GLY A 429 -27.74 -6.42 3.13
C GLY A 429 -26.66 -7.51 3.14
N TRP A 430 -26.01 -7.72 4.29
CA TRP A 430 -24.91 -8.67 4.46
C TRP A 430 -25.38 -10.07 4.86
N TYR A 431 -26.57 -10.19 5.45
CA TYR A 431 -27.18 -11.49 5.80
C TYR A 431 -28.20 -12.00 4.77
N THR A 432 -28.63 -11.18 3.81
CA THR A 432 -29.69 -11.55 2.84
C THR A 432 -29.20 -11.84 1.43
N SER A 433 -27.90 -11.80 1.15
CA SER A 433 -27.33 -12.31 -0.10
C SER A 433 -27.26 -13.85 -0.13
N LYS A 434 -28.41 -14.51 0.07
CA LYS A 434 -28.71 -15.78 -0.60
C LYS A 434 -29.08 -15.48 -2.06
N ALA A 435 -28.22 -14.76 -2.78
CA ALA A 435 -28.24 -14.85 -4.23
C ALA A 435 -27.67 -16.23 -4.55
N ARG A 436 -28.48 -17.10 -5.15
CA ARG A 436 -27.98 -18.33 -5.77
C ARG A 436 -27.02 -17.90 -6.89
N LEU A 437 -25.76 -17.71 -6.54
CA LEU A 437 -24.67 -17.50 -7.48
C LEU A 437 -24.40 -18.84 -8.14
N ASN A 438 -24.82 -18.99 -9.39
CA ASN A 438 -24.25 -19.99 -10.27
C ASN A 438 -22.79 -19.57 -10.51
N PHE A 439 -21.88 -20.21 -9.79
CA PHE A 439 -20.45 -20.06 -10.04
C PHE A 439 -20.13 -20.67 -11.41
N HIS A 440 -19.73 -19.84 -12.36
CA HIS A 440 -18.70 -20.22 -13.30
C HIS A 440 -17.43 -19.54 -12.81
N PHE A 441 -16.52 -20.35 -12.25
CA PHE A 441 -15.16 -19.91 -11.97
C PHE A 441 -14.41 -19.86 -13.31
N PRO A 442 -13.95 -18.70 -13.80
CA PRO A 442 -12.85 -18.68 -14.76
C PRO A 442 -11.56 -18.98 -13.99
N ASP A 443 -10.64 -19.68 -14.65
CA ASP A 443 -9.41 -20.22 -14.08
C ASP A 443 -8.70 -19.26 -13.11
N VAL A 444 -8.67 -19.65 -11.83
CA VAL A 444 -7.75 -19.07 -10.86
C VAL A 444 -6.35 -19.48 -11.31
N ILE A 445 -5.48 -18.51 -11.61
CA ILE A 445 -4.05 -18.78 -11.73
C ILE A 445 -3.52 -19.03 -10.32
N CYS A 446 -3.79 -20.23 -9.78
CA CYS A 446 -3.21 -20.73 -8.55
C CYS A 446 -2.12 -21.71 -8.95
N SER A 447 -0.86 -21.36 -8.69
CA SER A 447 0.21 -22.36 -8.71
C SER A 447 0.02 -23.24 -7.48
N ASP A 448 -0.19 -24.53 -7.71
CA ASP A 448 -0.07 -25.57 -6.69
C ASP A 448 1.38 -25.58 -6.18
N ALA A 449 1.62 -24.88 -5.07
CA ALA A 449 2.75 -25.18 -4.22
C ALA A 449 2.28 -26.25 -3.23
N GLN A 450 2.53 -27.51 -3.59
CA GLN A 450 2.37 -28.64 -2.68
C GLN A 450 3.14 -28.36 -1.38
N LEU A 451 2.37 -28.33 -0.29
CA LEU A 451 2.88 -28.56 1.06
C LEU A 451 3.35 -30.02 1.12
N GLU A 452 4.65 -30.24 1.06
CA GLU A 452 5.27 -31.40 1.72
C GLU A 452 5.99 -30.92 2.98
N MET A 453 5.83 -31.72 4.04
CA MET A 453 6.07 -31.48 5.46
C MET A 453 7.46 -30.96 5.83
#